data_AF-A0AB35YEH8-F1
#
_entry.id   AF-A0AB35YEH8-F1
#
_cell.length_a   1.000
_cell.length_b   1.000
_cell.length_c   1.000
_cell.angle_alpha   90.00
_cell.angle_beta   90.00
_cell.angle_gamma   90.00
#
_symmetry.space_group_name_H-M   'P 1'
#
loop_
_entity.id
_entity.type
_entity.pdbx_description
1 polymer ?
#
loop_
_entity_poly.entity_id
_entity_poly.type
_entity_poly.pdbx_seq_one_letter_code
_entity_poly.pdbx_strand_id
1 'polypeptide(L)'
;MNTQMQIFEIEPGYSYVVERTQLFDGVYLEVFKQPGYEDDAILYIGDNEILFKWDEEARSIFSELDTAEVVELLAILAKSPKLLA
;
A
#
# COMPACT_ATOMS: atom_id res chain seq x y z
N MET A 1 12.81 7.05 1.65
CA MET A 1 11.44 6.61 2.02
C MET A 1 11.39 6.35 3.51
N ASN A 2 10.21 6.49 4.12
CA ASN A 2 10.02 6.14 5.52
C ASN A 2 8.72 5.34 5.67
N THR A 3 8.82 4.12 6.19
CA THR A 3 7.69 3.22 6.40
C THR A 3 7.29 3.23 7.86
N GLN A 4 6.02 3.50 8.14
CA GLN A 4 5.43 3.45 9.47
C GLN A 4 4.37 2.37 9.51
N MET A 5 4.43 1.53 10.55
CA MET A 5 3.45 0.47 10.78
C MET A 5 2.50 0.89 11.90
N GLN A 6 1.21 0.73 11.67
CA GLN A 6 0.16 0.93 12.66
C GLN A 6 -0.67 -0.35 12.78
N ILE A 7 -0.90 -0.80 14.01
CA ILE A 7 -1.70 -1.98 14.30
C ILE A 7 -2.99 -1.52 14.96
N PHE A 8 -4.12 -1.95 14.41
CA PHE A 8 -5.45 -1.63 14.90
C PHE A 8 -6.10 -2.91 15.43
N GLU A 9 -6.33 -2.97 16.74
CA GLU A 9 -7.12 -4.03 17.36
C GLU A 9 -8.60 -3.62 17.33
N ILE A 10 -9.44 -4.42 16.65
CA ILE A 10 -10.89 -4.16 16.59
C ILE A 10 -11.61 -4.93 17.70
N GLU A 11 -11.24 -6.20 17.87
CA GLU A 11 -11.78 -7.10 18.90
C GLU A 11 -10.67 -8.03 19.40
N PRO A 12 -10.80 -8.66 20.59
CA PRO A 12 -9.80 -9.58 21.10
C PRO A 12 -9.49 -10.70 20.10
N GLY A 13 -8.26 -10.75 19.61
CA GLY A 13 -7.80 -11.71 18.60
C GLY A 13 -8.06 -11.30 17.15
N TYR A 14 -8.63 -10.10 16.91
CA TYR A 14 -8.84 -9.53 15.59
C TYR A 14 -8.15 -8.17 15.45
N SER A 15 -7.12 -8.11 14.62
CA SER A 15 -6.39 -6.88 14.32
C SER A 15 -6.12 -6.74 12.83
N TYR A 16 -6.03 -5.52 12.33
CA TYR A 16 -5.49 -5.23 11.00
C TYR A 16 -4.26 -4.34 11.11
N VAL A 17 -3.37 -4.45 10.14
CA VAL A 17 -2.12 -3.69 10.07
C VAL A 17 -2.21 -2.73 8.90
N VAL A 18 -1.81 -1.48 9.11
CA VAL A 18 -1.62 -0.50 8.06
C VAL A 18 -0.14 -0.15 8.00
N GLU A 19 0.48 -0.42 6.86
CA GLU A 19 1.84 0.00 6.55
C GLU A 19 1.77 1.23 5.65
N ARG A 20 2.23 2.38 6.16
CA ARG A 20 2.29 3.63 5.43
C ARG A 20 3.72 3.93 5.02
N THR A 21 3.99 3.97 3.73
CA THR A 21 5.29 4.33 3.17
C THR A 21 5.23 5.73 2.57
N GLN A 22 5.90 6.70 3.22
CA GLN A 22 6.08 8.04 2.65
C GLN A 22 7.10 7.99 1.51
N LEU A 23 6.66 8.39 0.32
CA LEU A 23 7.50 8.44 -0.88
C LEU A 23 8.18 9.82 -1.00
N PHE A 24 7.38 10.88 -0.99
CA PHE A 24 7.79 12.29 -1.01
C PHE A 24 6.66 13.14 -0.43
N ASP A 25 6.90 14.42 -0.15
CA ASP A 25 5.90 15.27 0.50
C ASP A 25 4.56 15.27 -0.27
N GLY A 26 3.46 15.05 0.46
CA GLY A 26 2.12 14.90 -0.11
C GLY A 26 1.85 13.61 -0.90
N VAL A 27 2.80 12.66 -0.96
CA VAL A 27 2.62 11.36 -1.63
C VAL A 27 3.06 10.19 -0.75
N TYR A 28 2.12 9.32 -0.43
CA TYR A 28 2.34 8.14 0.41
C TYR A 28 1.48 6.97 -0.05
N LEU A 29 2.00 5.78 0.19
CA LEU A 29 1.31 4.52 -0.07
C LEU A 29 0.87 3.91 1.25
N GLU A 30 -0.37 3.44 1.34
CA GLU A 30 -0.86 2.62 2.45
C GLU A 30 -1.18 1.22 1.98
N VAL A 31 -0.68 0.22 2.71
CA VAL A 31 -1.00 -1.20 2.53
C VAL A 31 -1.76 -1.67 3.76
N PHE A 32 -2.95 -2.21 3.54
CA PHE A 32 -3.88 -2.68 4.55
C PHE A 32 -3.86 -4.20 4.61
N LYS A 33 -3.34 -4.78 5.69
CA LYS A 33 -3.20 -6.22 5.87
C LYS A 33 -4.19 -6.70 6.92
N GLN A 34 -5.13 -7.55 6.53
CA GLN A 34 -6.20 -8.04 7.39
C GLN A 34 -6.22 -9.58 7.42
N PRO A 35 -6.18 -10.22 8.60
CA PRO A 35 -6.23 -11.67 8.70
C PRO A 35 -7.48 -12.26 8.04
N GLY A 36 -7.28 -13.20 7.11
CA GLY A 36 -8.36 -13.91 6.42
C GLY A 36 -8.91 -13.19 5.18
N TYR A 37 -8.36 -12.04 4.81
CA TYR A 37 -8.69 -11.30 3.59
C TYR A 37 -7.43 -11.09 2.75
N GLU A 38 -7.60 -10.80 1.46
CA GLU A 38 -6.47 -10.30 0.66
C GLU A 38 -6.10 -8.91 1.17
N ASP A 39 -4.81 -8.55 1.17
CA ASP A 39 -4.43 -7.19 1.52
C ASP A 39 -4.98 -6.20 0.48
N ASP A 40 -4.98 -4.91 0.80
CA ASP A 40 -5.36 -3.84 -0.13
C ASP A 40 -4.30 -2.74 -0.11
N ALA A 41 -4.23 -1.92 -1.17
CA ALA A 41 -3.43 -0.70 -1.10
C ALA A 41 -4.01 0.50 -1.80
N ILE A 42 -3.65 1.66 -1.26
CA ILE A 42 -4.07 2.97 -1.72
C ILE A 42 -2.84 3.86 -1.84
N LEU A 43 -2.61 4.42 -3.03
CA LEU A 43 -1.65 5.51 -3.21
C LEU A 43 -2.38 6.85 -3.10
N TYR A 44 -1.90 7.68 -2.19
CA TYR A 44 -2.39 9.03 -1.98
C TYR A 44 -1.47 10.02 -2.68
N ILE A 45 -2.06 10.93 -3.48
CA ILE A 45 -1.36 12.03 -4.15
C ILE A 45 -2.14 13.33 -3.89
N GLY A 46 -1.71 14.07 -2.87
CA GLY A 46 -2.48 15.19 -2.32
C GLY A 46 -3.84 14.69 -1.82
N ASP A 47 -4.92 15.25 -2.36
CA ASP A 47 -6.30 14.86 -2.03
C ASP A 47 -6.84 13.72 -2.92
N ASN A 48 -6.01 13.13 -3.79
CA ASN A 48 -6.43 12.05 -4.69
C ASN A 48 -6.03 10.70 -4.13
N GLU A 49 -6.91 9.72 -4.32
CA GLU A 49 -6.74 8.33 -3.89
C GLU A 49 -6.76 7.42 -5.12
N ILE A 50 -5.79 6.52 -5.21
CA ILE A 50 -5.72 5.50 -6.24
C ILE A 50 -5.72 4.14 -5.55
N LEU A 51 -6.82 3.42 -5.71
CA LEU A 51 -6.98 2.07 -5.18
C LEU A 51 -6.38 1.05 -6.16
N PHE A 52 -5.54 0.16 -5.64
CA PHE A 52 -4.97 -0.94 -6.39
C PHE A 52 -5.73 -2.22 -6.13
N LYS A 53 -5.90 -3.03 -7.16
CA LYS A 53 -6.37 -4.40 -7.00
C LYS A 53 -5.19 -5.25 -6.52
N TRP A 54 -5.36 -5.92 -5.39
CA TRP A 54 -4.31 -6.73 -4.78
C TRP A 54 -4.23 -8.14 -5.38
N ASP A 55 -3.83 -8.22 -6.64
CA ASP A 55 -3.57 -9.50 -7.30
C ASP A 55 -2.12 -10.00 -7.11
N GLU A 56 -1.79 -11.13 -7.72
CA GLU A 56 -0.47 -11.76 -7.62
C GLU A 56 0.66 -10.86 -8.14
N GLU A 57 0.38 -10.09 -9.20
CA GLU A 57 1.32 -9.11 -9.75
C GLU A 57 1.53 -7.95 -8.79
N ALA A 58 0.43 -7.39 -8.23
CA ALA A 58 0.49 -6.38 -7.19
C ALA A 58 1.28 -6.88 -5.96
N ARG A 59 1.05 -8.09 -5.46
CA ARG A 59 1.81 -8.65 -4.32
C ARG A 59 3.31 -8.67 -4.57
N SER A 60 3.73 -9.12 -5.76
CA SER A 60 5.15 -9.14 -6.13
C SER A 60 5.72 -7.71 -6.11
N ILE A 61 5.00 -6.77 -6.72
CA ILE A 61 5.33 -5.34 -6.76
C ILE A 61 5.49 -4.76 -5.35
N PHE A 62 4.54 -5.03 -4.47
CA PHE A 62 4.50 -4.47 -3.13
C PHE A 62 5.50 -5.12 -2.17
N SER A 63 5.98 -6.34 -2.46
CA SER A 63 7.04 -6.99 -1.68
C SER A 63 8.42 -6.36 -1.86
N GLU A 64 8.64 -5.63 -2.95
CA GLU A 64 9.92 -4.99 -3.30
C GLU A 64 10.01 -3.53 -2.78
N LEU A 65 8.93 -2.96 -2.23
CA LEU A 65 8.84 -1.54 -1.88
C LEU A 65 9.97 -1.06 -0.97
N ASP A 66 10.30 -1.84 0.07
CA ASP A 66 11.31 -1.43 1.06
C ASP A 66 12.73 -1.37 0.47
N THR A 67 12.92 -1.94 -0.73
CA THR A 67 14.20 -1.99 -1.43
C THR A 67 14.26 -1.13 -2.68
N ALA A 68 13.12 -0.61 -3.15
CA ALA A 68 13.01 0.16 -4.37
C ALA A 68 13.31 1.65 -4.15
N GLU A 69 13.91 2.31 -5.14
CA GLU A 69 13.98 3.77 -5.17
C GLU A 69 12.60 4.37 -5.46
N VAL A 70 12.36 5.60 -5.00
CA VAL A 70 11.05 6.29 -5.12
C VAL A 70 10.53 6.31 -6.57
N VAL A 71 11.42 6.59 -7.53
CA VAL A 71 11.05 6.65 -8.96
C VAL A 71 10.70 5.28 -9.51
N GLU A 72 11.41 4.24 -9.08
CA GLU A 72 11.14 2.86 -9.48
C GLU A 72 9.79 2.44 -8.94
N LEU A 73 9.50 2.75 -7.68
CA LEU A 73 8.21 2.47 -7.04
C LEU A 73 7.05 3.14 -7.80
N LEU A 74 7.15 4.41 -8.18
CA LEU A 74 6.13 5.06 -9.01
C LEU A 74 5.95 4.37 -10.37
N ALA A 75 7.05 3.98 -11.02
CA ALA A 75 7.01 3.29 -12.30
C ALA A 75 6.39 1.90 -12.19
N ILE A 76 6.61 1.21 -11.06
CA ILE A 76 6.03 -0.08 -10.77
C ILE A 76 4.53 0.07 -10.45
N LEU A 77 4.14 1.02 -9.59
CA LEU A 77 2.73 1.31 -9.28
C LEU A 77 1.93 1.72 -10.53
N ALA A 78 2.56 2.40 -11.49
CA ALA A 78 1.92 2.76 -12.75
C ALA A 78 1.46 1.54 -13.58
N LYS A 79 2.10 0.37 -13.39
CA LYS A 79 1.77 -0.90 -14.06
C LYS A 79 0.69 -1.68 -13.32
N SER A 80 0.55 -1.45 -12.02
CA SER A 80 -0.35 -2.22 -11.17
C SER A 80 -1.83 -1.96 -11.54
N PRO A 81 -2.69 -2.99 -11.56
CA PRO A 81 -4.07 -2.84 -11.96
C PRO A 81 -4.83 -1.98 -10.96
N LYS A 82 -5.43 -0.91 -11.48
CA LYS A 82 -6.18 0.07 -10.69
C LYS A 82 -7.65 -0.36 -10.64
N LEU A 83 -8.25 -0.23 -9.47
CA LEU A 83 -9.70 -0.32 -9.37
C LEU A 83 -10.27 1.02 -9.88
N LEU A 84 -11.04 0.96 -10.97
CA LEU A 84 -11.80 2.13 -11.42
C LEU A 84 -12.93 2.37 -10.43
N ALA A 85 -13.03 3.60 -9.93
CA ALA A 85 -14.16 4.08 -9.14
C ALA A 85 -15.47 4.10 -9.97
#